data_AF-A0A7X6Q9A9-F1
#
_entry.id   AF-A0A7X6Q9A9-F1
#
_cell.length_a   1.000
_cell.length_b   1.000
_cell.length_c   1.000
_cell.angle_alpha   90.00
_cell.angle_beta   90.00
_cell.angle_gamma   90.00
#
_symmetry.space_group_name_H-M   'P 1'
#
loop_
_entity.id
_entity.type
_entity.pdbx_description
1 polymer ?
#
loop_
_entity_poly.entity_id
_entity_poly.type
_entity_poly.pdbx_seq_one_letter_code
_entity_poly.pdbx_strand_id
1 'polypeptide(L)'
;RMKRLQLYPRFLPIDRMISVSTLAGFTSKSVKVIRNDLNKAIARGYYLNMVYDPRLDAIGYKTEGVGFYVPPTEPQREEPVREKKEKEPPKRVQEVVICAGCSAPNTITRGVASSCEFCGAPLAKN
;
A
#
# COMPACT_ATOMS: atom_id res chain seq x y z
N ARG A 1 -4.11 25.61 14.76
CA ARG A 1 -3.76 24.39 13.98
C ARG A 1 -2.97 23.34 14.80
N MET A 2 -3.16 23.23 16.13
CA MET A 2 -2.44 22.28 16.99
C MET A 2 -3.14 20.93 17.22
N LYS A 3 -4.48 20.88 17.15
CA LYS A 3 -5.27 19.68 17.48
C LYS A 3 -4.85 18.42 16.72
N ARG A 4 -4.39 18.58 15.47
CA ARG A 4 -4.01 17.45 14.60
C ARG A 4 -2.84 16.62 15.13
N LEU A 5 -1.83 17.27 15.72
CA LEU A 5 -0.62 16.59 16.19
C LEU A 5 -0.85 15.82 17.49
N GLN A 6 -1.94 16.09 18.23
CA GLN A 6 -2.27 15.39 19.48
C GLN A 6 -3.18 14.18 19.26
N LEU A 7 -3.60 13.90 18.02
CA LEU A 7 -4.56 12.82 17.74
C LEU A 7 -3.91 11.45 17.59
N TYR A 8 -2.61 11.37 17.31
CA TYR A 8 -1.96 10.09 17.03
C TYR A 8 -1.83 9.18 18.27
N PRO A 9 -1.54 9.69 19.49
CA PRO A 9 -1.44 8.86 20.69
C PRO A 9 -2.67 8.02 21.00
N ARG A 10 -3.88 8.47 20.64
CA ARG A 10 -5.13 7.72 20.88
C ARG A 10 -5.23 6.41 20.09
N PHE A 11 -4.42 6.28 19.04
CA PHE A 11 -4.36 5.08 18.21
C PHE A 11 -3.21 4.17 18.63
N LEU A 12 -2.39 4.58 19.59
CA LEU A 12 -1.21 3.83 19.98
C LEU A 12 -1.54 2.90 21.15
N PRO A 13 -1.27 1.60 20.99
CA PRO A 13 -1.32 0.64 22.07
C PRO A 13 -0.12 0.88 23.00
N ILE A 14 -0.29 0.55 24.29
CA ILE A 14 0.68 0.83 25.34
C ILE A 14 1.89 -0.13 25.28
N ASP A 15 1.66 -1.32 24.74
CA ASP A 15 2.56 -2.48 24.76
C ASP A 15 3.32 -2.73 23.45
N ARG A 16 3.03 -1.98 22.38
CA ARG A 16 3.68 -2.20 21.08
C ARG A 16 3.81 -0.92 20.25
N MET A 17 4.71 -0.97 19.28
CA MET A 17 4.82 0.08 18.27
C MET A 17 3.82 -0.17 17.15
N ILE A 18 3.33 0.90 16.54
CA ILE A 18 2.50 0.85 15.33
C ILE A 18 3.23 1.55 14.20
N SER A 19 3.18 0.94 13.00
CA SER A 19 3.76 1.53 11.81
C SER A 19 3.04 2.81 11.39
N VAL A 20 3.79 3.73 10.77
CA VAL A 20 3.23 4.96 10.20
C VAL A 20 2.20 4.65 9.11
N SER A 21 2.35 3.54 8.39
CA SER A 21 1.36 3.07 7.40
C SER A 21 0.03 2.67 8.04
N THR A 22 0.04 2.01 9.19
CA THR A 22 -1.19 1.70 9.92
C THR A 22 -1.87 2.97 10.45
N LEU A 23 -1.10 3.94 10.98
CA LEU A 23 -1.63 5.25 11.35
C LEU A 23 -2.22 6.03 10.15
N ALA A 24 -1.63 5.85 8.96
CA ALA A 24 -2.12 6.42 7.71
C ALA A 24 -3.53 5.92 7.40
N GLY A 25 -3.73 4.60 7.55
CA GLY A 25 -5.04 3.97 7.44
C GLY A 25 -6.07 4.56 8.42
N PHE A 26 -5.75 4.62 9.71
CA PHE A 26 -6.69 5.12 10.73
C PHE A 26 -7.07 6.58 10.59
N THR A 27 -6.18 7.41 10.03
CA THR A 27 -6.42 8.86 9.93
C THR A 27 -6.79 9.32 8.53
N SER A 28 -6.84 8.39 7.56
CA SER A 28 -7.02 8.68 6.13
C SER A 28 -6.07 9.79 5.64
N LYS A 29 -4.83 9.79 6.15
CA LYS A 29 -3.77 10.72 5.77
C LYS A 29 -2.67 9.95 5.06
N SER A 30 -1.94 10.62 4.18
CA SER A 30 -0.78 10.00 3.57
C SER A 30 0.34 9.79 4.59
N VAL A 31 1.09 8.70 4.42
CA VAL A 31 2.27 8.33 5.22
C VAL A 31 3.24 9.51 5.35
N LYS A 32 3.52 10.21 4.24
CA LYS A 32 4.39 11.40 4.21
C LYS A 32 3.93 12.50 5.17
N VAL A 33 2.61 12.73 5.25
CA VAL A 33 2.09 13.77 6.13
C VAL A 33 2.18 13.33 7.59
N ILE A 34 1.88 12.07 7.89
CA ILE A 34 2.02 11.55 9.26
C ILE A 34 3.48 11.60 9.70
N ARG A 35 4.42 11.16 8.87
CA ARG A 35 5.85 11.22 9.22
C ARG A 35 6.31 12.64 9.53
N ASN A 36 5.87 13.62 8.73
CA ASN A 36 6.16 15.03 8.98
C ASN A 36 5.50 15.52 10.29
N ASP A 37 4.27 15.12 10.54
CA ASP A 37 3.52 15.46 11.75
C ASP A 37 4.18 14.85 13.00
N LEU A 38 4.60 13.59 12.95
CA LEU A 38 5.32 12.90 14.04
C LEU A 38 6.68 13.55 14.31
N ASN A 39 7.47 13.81 13.28
CA ASN A 39 8.76 14.51 13.42
C ASN A 39 8.58 15.89 14.07
N LYS A 40 7.56 16.66 13.65
CA LYS A 40 7.22 17.95 14.28
C LYS A 40 6.75 17.80 15.71
N ALA A 41 5.97 16.76 16.01
CA ALA A 41 5.43 16.54 17.34
C ALA A 41 6.54 16.16 18.34
N ILE A 42 7.46 15.29 17.91
CA ILE A 42 8.64 14.88 18.69
C ILE A 42 9.59 16.05 18.89
N ALA A 43 9.94 16.77 17.83
CA ALA A 43 10.84 17.92 17.90
C ALA A 43 10.31 19.04 18.83
N ARG A 44 8.99 19.12 19.01
CA ARG A 44 8.33 20.08 19.90
C ARG A 44 8.02 19.53 21.29
N GLY A 45 8.40 18.29 21.59
CA GLY A 45 8.18 17.67 22.90
C GLY A 45 6.71 17.34 23.22
N TYR A 46 5.83 17.23 22.22
CA TYR A 46 4.42 16.87 22.48
C TYR A 46 4.25 15.43 22.94
N TYR A 47 5.24 14.57 22.66
CA TYR A 47 5.21 13.17 23.06
C TYR A 47 6.34 12.90 24.04
N LEU A 48 6.05 13.07 25.33
CA LEU A 48 7.04 12.89 26.40
C LEU A 48 7.47 11.43 26.58
N ASN A 49 6.56 10.48 26.30
CA ASN A 49 6.78 9.05 26.53
C ASN A 49 6.66 8.23 25.26
N MET A 50 6.90 8.81 24.08
CA MET A 50 6.82 8.06 22.83
C MET A 50 8.14 8.11 22.08
N VAL A 51 8.43 7.01 21.40
CA VAL A 51 9.63 6.84 20.59
C VAL A 51 9.18 6.52 19.17
N TYR A 52 9.72 7.25 18.21
CA TYR A 52 9.64 6.92 16.80
C TYR A 52 10.92 6.23 16.39
N ASP A 53 10.80 5.01 15.87
CA ASP A 53 11.90 4.27 15.27
C ASP A 53 11.89 4.49 13.75
N PRO A 54 12.87 5.23 13.20
CA PRO A 54 12.94 5.49 11.77
C PRO A 54 13.34 4.26 10.95
N ARG A 55 13.95 3.22 11.55
CA ARG A 55 14.30 1.97 10.87
C ARG A 55 13.05 1.13 10.59
N LEU A 56 12.14 1.11 11.57
CA LEU A 56 10.88 0.37 11.48
C LEU A 56 9.72 1.22 10.93
N ASP A 57 9.97 2.53 10.72
CA ASP A 57 8.95 3.54 10.44
C ASP A 57 7.71 3.37 11.34
N ALA A 58 7.96 3.26 12.65
CA ALA A 58 6.96 2.93 13.64
C ALA A 58 7.06 3.84 14.87
N ILE A 59 5.95 4.05 15.56
CA ILE A 59 5.88 4.85 16.78
C ILE A 59 5.16 4.08 17.88
N GLY A 60 5.64 4.19 19.12
CA GLY A 60 5.02 3.57 20.27
C GLY A 60 5.44 4.26 21.56
N TYR A 61 4.93 3.77 22.69
CA TYR A 61 5.35 4.26 24.00
C TYR A 61 6.73 3.72 24.37
N LYS A 62 7.51 4.53 25.10
CA LYS A 62 8.76 4.13 25.71
C LYS A 62 8.44 3.27 26.93
N THR A 63 8.23 1.98 26.72
CA THR A 63 7.92 1.04 27.81
C THR A 63 9.18 0.25 28.16
N GLU A 64 9.67 0.40 29.39
CA GLU A 64 10.82 -0.38 29.88
C GLU A 64 10.42 -1.86 29.96
N GLY A 65 11.11 -2.74 29.24
CA GLY A 65 10.96 -4.19 29.35
C GLY A 65 9.96 -4.85 28.38
N VAL A 66 9.33 -4.13 27.46
CA VAL A 66 8.45 -4.75 26.46
C VAL A 66 9.24 -5.02 25.18
N GLY A 67 9.51 -6.30 24.93
CA GLY A 67 10.12 -6.74 23.68
C GLY A 67 9.31 -6.23 22.50
N PHE A 68 9.99 -5.64 21.51
CA PHE A 68 9.38 -5.02 20.34
C PHE A 68 8.60 -6.05 19.51
N TYR A 69 7.32 -6.25 19.80
CA TYR A 69 6.45 -7.02 18.93
C TYR A 69 5.97 -6.13 17.80
N VAL A 70 6.76 -6.09 16.74
CA VAL A 70 6.27 -5.63 15.43
C VAL A 70 5.47 -6.80 14.88
N PRO A 71 4.13 -6.73 14.77
CA PRO A 71 3.39 -7.76 14.07
C PRO A 71 4.02 -7.90 12.68
N PRO A 72 4.17 -9.13 12.14
CA PRO A 72 4.64 -9.32 10.78
C PRO A 72 3.79 -8.43 9.89
N THR A 73 4.41 -7.39 9.35
CA THR A 73 3.75 -6.59 8.33
C THR A 73 3.63 -7.58 7.19
N GLU A 74 2.41 -8.06 6.91
CA GLU A 74 2.14 -8.73 5.64
C GLU A 74 2.84 -7.88 4.59
N PRO A 75 3.70 -8.48 3.73
CA PRO A 75 4.48 -7.71 2.79
C PRO A 75 3.50 -6.88 1.98
N GLN A 76 3.44 -5.58 2.30
CA GLN A 76 2.79 -4.62 1.45
C GLN A 76 3.61 -4.70 0.18
N ARG A 77 3.05 -5.39 -0.81
CA ARG A 77 3.49 -5.43 -2.18
C ARG A 77 3.89 -3.99 -2.53
N GLU A 78 5.18 -3.73 -2.53
CA GLU A 78 5.70 -2.42 -2.88
C GLU A 78 5.23 -2.15 -4.30
N GLU A 79 4.21 -1.32 -4.45
CA GLU A 79 4.00 -0.66 -5.72
C GLU A 79 5.24 0.20 -5.93
N PRO A 80 6.06 -0.06 -6.96
CA PRO A 80 7.28 0.69 -7.16
C PRO A 80 6.87 2.14 -7.41
N VAL A 81 7.36 3.03 -6.54
CA VAL A 81 7.33 4.46 -6.74
C VAL A 81 8.05 4.74 -8.06
N ARG A 82 7.29 4.94 -9.13
CA ARG A 82 7.80 5.40 -10.41
C ARG A 82 8.37 6.80 -10.21
N GLU A 83 9.66 6.86 -9.95
CA GLU A 83 10.47 7.97 -10.42
C GLU A 83 10.21 8.14 -11.92
N LYS A 84 9.90 9.38 -12.31
CA LYS A 84 9.83 9.79 -13.70
C LYS A 84 11.20 9.57 -14.36
N LYS A 85 11.33 8.46 -15.07
CA LYS A 85 12.20 8.36 -16.25
C LYS A 85 11.61 7.35 -17.23
N GLU A 86 10.90 7.90 -18.20
CA GLU A 86 10.92 7.52 -19.61
C GLU A 86 11.46 6.12 -19.94
N LYS A 87 10.53 5.21 -20.22
CA LYS A 87 10.49 4.32 -21.39
C LYS A 87 9.14 3.59 -21.33
N GLU A 88 8.20 4.02 -22.18
CA GLU A 88 6.95 3.30 -22.41
C GLU A 88 7.27 1.87 -22.91
N PRO A 89 6.79 0.80 -22.26
CA PRO A 89 6.71 -0.49 -22.93
C PRO A 89 5.55 -0.44 -23.94
N PRO A 90 5.67 -1.09 -25.11
CA PRO A 90 4.68 -1.01 -26.16
C PRO A 90 3.32 -1.49 -25.62
N LYS A 91 2.30 -0.64 -25.72
CA LYS A 91 0.90 -0.96 -25.46
C LYS A 91 0.54 -2.21 -26.27
N ARG A 92 0.49 -3.38 -25.61
CA ARG A 92 -0.17 -4.56 -26.17
C ARG A 92 -1.67 -4.28 -26.12
N VAL A 93 -2.26 -4.05 -27.28
CA VAL A 93 -3.70 -3.79 -27.44
C VAL A 93 -4.42 -5.10 -27.08
N GLN A 94 -5.05 -5.11 -25.91
CA GLN A 94 -5.97 -6.17 -25.50
C GLN A 94 -7.34 -5.85 -26.09
N GLU A 95 -7.99 -6.85 -26.67
CA GLU A 95 -9.34 -6.73 -27.21
C GLU A 95 -10.24 -7.79 -26.57
N VAL A 96 -11.49 -7.39 -26.31
CA VAL A 96 -12.51 -8.31 -25.84
C VAL A 96 -13.19 -8.92 -27.07
N VAL A 97 -13.04 -10.23 -27.24
CA VAL A 97 -13.67 -11.00 -28.33
C VAL A 97 -14.71 -11.93 -27.72
N ILE A 98 -15.87 -11.98 -28.35
CA ILE A 98 -16.93 -12.91 -27.96
C ILE A 98 -16.64 -14.25 -28.63
N CYS A 99 -16.57 -15.33 -27.85
CA CYS A 99 -16.36 -16.67 -28.38
C CYS A 99 -17.55 -17.11 -29.24
N ALA A 100 -17.32 -17.51 -30.49
CA ALA A 100 -18.40 -18.00 -31.37
C ALA A 100 -19.04 -19.31 -30.89
N GLY A 101 -18.33 -20.11 -30.07
CA GLY A 101 -18.81 -21.42 -29.62
C GLY A 101 -19.63 -21.39 -28.32
N CYS A 102 -19.39 -20.44 -27.43
CA CYS A 102 -20.08 -20.36 -26.12
C CYS A 102 -20.57 -18.96 -25.76
N SER A 103 -20.40 -17.98 -26.65
CA SER A 103 -20.78 -16.57 -26.46
C SER A 103 -20.13 -15.89 -25.25
N ALA A 104 -19.14 -16.53 -24.61
CA ALA A 104 -18.45 -15.94 -23.48
C ALA A 104 -17.46 -14.86 -23.92
N PRO A 105 -17.37 -13.73 -23.19
CA PRO A 105 -16.38 -12.71 -23.47
C PRO A 105 -14.99 -13.20 -23.06
N ASN A 106 -14.03 -13.11 -23.97
CA ASN A 106 -12.64 -13.46 -23.73
C ASN A 106 -11.75 -12.25 -24.04
N THR A 107 -10.72 -12.02 -23.24
CA THR A 107 -9.76 -10.94 -23.50
C THR A 107 -8.54 -11.51 -24.17
N ILE A 108 -8.30 -11.13 -25.43
CA ILE A 108 -7.18 -11.65 -26.21
C ILE A 108 -6.19 -10.55 -26.53
N THR A 109 -4.92 -10.90 -26.69
CA THR A 109 -3.91 -9.97 -27.18
C THR A 109 -3.91 -10.00 -28.70
N ARG A 110 -4.08 -8.84 -29.35
CA ARG A 110 -4.07 -8.76 -30.82
C ARG A 110 -2.84 -9.46 -31.41
N GLY A 111 -3.09 -10.41 -32.32
CA GLY A 111 -2.04 -11.13 -33.05
C GLY A 111 -1.56 -12.44 -32.43
N VAL A 112 -2.09 -12.85 -31.27
CA VAL A 112 -1.77 -14.14 -30.65
C VAL A 112 -2.94 -15.10 -30.87
N ALA A 113 -2.65 -16.34 -31.29
CA ALA A 113 -3.65 -17.40 -31.33
C ALA A 113 -4.05 -17.76 -29.89
N SER A 114 -5.33 -17.62 -29.56
CA SER A 114 -5.88 -17.87 -28.23
C SER A 114 -7.11 -18.76 -28.31
N SER A 115 -7.33 -19.59 -27.30
CA SER A 115 -8.53 -20.39 -27.12
C SER A 115 -9.46 -19.74 -26.10
N CYS A 116 -10.76 -20.00 -26.22
CA CYS A 116 -11.76 -19.60 -25.26
C CYS A 116 -11.49 -20.24 -23.90
N GLU A 117 -11.48 -19.44 -22.83
CA GLU A 117 -11.26 -19.90 -21.46
C GLU A 117 -12.43 -20.76 -20.93
N PHE A 118 -13.60 -20.68 -21.56
CA PHE A 118 -14.81 -21.35 -21.11
C PHE A 118 -15.10 -22.67 -21.83
N CYS A 119 -14.81 -22.75 -23.13
CA CYS A 119 -15.11 -23.93 -23.94
C CYS A 119 -13.91 -24.50 -24.70
N GLY A 120 -12.73 -23.89 -24.59
CA GLY A 120 -11.52 -24.32 -25.31
C GLY A 120 -11.56 -24.08 -26.82
N ALA A 121 -12.65 -23.55 -27.37
CA ALA A 121 -12.77 -23.30 -28.80
C ALA A 121 -11.76 -22.23 -29.27
N PRO A 122 -11.16 -22.35 -30.47
CA PRO A 122 -10.23 -21.36 -30.97
C PRO A 122 -10.94 -20.01 -31.19
N LEU A 123 -10.37 -18.92 -30.68
CA LEU A 123 -10.83 -17.56 -30.93
C LEU A 123 -10.18 -17.10 -32.24
N ALA A 124 -10.93 -17.24 -33.33
CA ALA A 124 -10.44 -16.90 -34.67
C ALA A 124 -10.29 -15.37 -34.83
N LYS A 125 -9.22 -15.00 -35.52
CA LYS A 125 -8.89 -13.63 -35.93
C LYS A 125 -9.82 -13.23 -37.10
N ASN A 126 -10.47 -12.08 -37.02
CA ASN A 126 -10.80 -11.30 -38.22
C ASN A 126 -9.79 -10.15 -38.32
#